data_AF-A0A6A7WCZ2-F1
#
_entry.id   AF-A0A6A7WCZ2-F1
#
_cell.length_a   1.000
_cell.length_b   1.000
_cell.length_c   1.000
_cell.angle_alpha   90.00
_cell.angle_beta   90.00
_cell.angle_gamma   90.00
#
_symmetry.space_group_name_H-M   'P 1'
#
loop_
_entity.id
_entity.type
_entity.pdbx_description
1 polymer ?
#
loop_
_entity_poly.entity_id
_entity_poly.type
_entity_poly.pdbx_seq_one_letter_code
_entity_poly.pdbx_strand_id
1 'polypeptide(L)'
;MKKLYTIVSLMLSSLSIMATDFKDCSMAIKSNISTNIEKSNTTVFINGNTFSINGLKYDNTDLGNVELTNLQVINGYSDGTMVYATSEPQYITIGGEKVAANFRGEVRNSKFRGILNLTINGNNYIAMIGDKADELGQLPNAGFENFHDASGTKEPNGWHSFKTCTGSLSGTAGKANNTFIESKEKHSGTNCVKVQSDILSVLGFIKQPANGTMTTGRLYAGSTTANNTANNSTMDFAATDKDGNGDPFYPIFTTKPDAMTVWVKFKGNVKDYPNATVKAILANDKVQDPEKDDYKKNVIARAANAQIKSNNFAWQELNIPFEYANKNTPKGVLVTISTNAEAGKASSDKKNLDVIYVDDIAMIYNSGLKSAQYKNTNLSFANNKTAIEIEGKANEADFSIASDGEGAYISKVLKTNESETGKSTLYITITSNDLQKSNCFEVAITDKTATGIFNIKSDSNATSSTLYNLAGQQVSNSYKGIIIKNGKKYINK
;
A
#
# COMPACT_ATOMS: atom_id res chain seq x y z
N MET A 1 -3.75 61.18 0.96
CA MET A 1 -2.67 60.45 1.67
C MET A 1 -3.12 59.01 1.87
N LYS A 2 -2.41 58.06 1.24
CA LYS A 2 -2.68 56.62 1.20
C LYS A 2 -2.33 55.97 2.54
N LYS A 3 -3.17 55.06 3.06
CA LYS A 3 -2.82 54.12 4.14
C LYS A 3 -3.50 52.77 3.82
N LEU A 4 -2.73 51.91 3.14
CA LEU A 4 -2.05 50.72 3.68
C LEU A 4 -2.96 49.49 3.66
N TYR A 5 -2.93 48.79 2.51
CA TYR A 5 -3.37 47.40 2.42
C TYR A 5 -2.28 46.53 3.05
N THR A 6 -2.62 45.86 4.16
CA THR A 6 -1.82 44.77 4.71
C THR A 6 -1.92 43.58 3.75
N ILE A 7 -0.90 43.39 2.92
CA ILE A 7 -0.70 42.16 2.16
C ILE A 7 -0.22 41.11 3.15
N VAL A 8 -1.09 40.16 3.51
CA VAL A 8 -0.69 38.92 4.17
C VAL A 8 0.02 38.09 3.10
N SER A 9 1.34 38.12 3.13
CA SER A 9 2.18 37.21 2.36
C SER A 9 2.02 35.79 2.92
N LEU A 10 1.11 35.02 2.33
CA LEU A 10 1.16 33.55 2.39
C LEU A 10 2.46 33.12 1.67
N MET A 11 3.54 32.94 2.44
CA MET A 11 4.67 32.16 1.95
C MET A 11 4.19 30.72 1.77
N LEU A 12 3.78 30.36 0.55
CA LEU A 12 3.99 29.00 0.09
C LEU A 12 5.51 28.84 -0.05
N SER A 13 6.19 28.43 1.03
CA SER A 13 7.52 27.86 0.88
C SER A 13 7.35 26.53 0.16
N SER A 14 7.43 26.55 -1.17
CA SER A 14 7.82 25.37 -1.92
C SER A 14 9.21 24.99 -1.39
N LEU A 15 9.26 24.04 -0.45
CA LEU A 15 10.51 23.39 -0.07
C LEU A 15 11.07 22.77 -1.36
N SER A 16 11.99 23.48 -1.99
CA SER A 16 12.90 22.90 -2.97
C SER A 16 13.71 21.88 -2.21
N ILE A 17 13.32 20.60 -2.31
CA ILE A 17 14.03 19.51 -1.67
C ILE A 17 15.42 19.47 -2.31
N MET A 18 16.45 19.84 -1.56
CA MET A 18 17.82 19.58 -1.97
C MET A 18 18.03 18.07 -2.00
N ALA A 19 18.82 17.58 -2.95
CA ALA A 19 19.20 16.17 -3.01
C ALA A 19 19.66 15.71 -1.61
N THR A 20 19.06 14.63 -1.10
CA THR A 20 19.30 14.14 0.24
C THR A 20 19.68 12.67 0.20
N ASP A 21 20.77 12.34 0.89
CA ASP A 21 21.29 10.99 1.03
C ASP A 21 20.90 10.44 2.40
N PHE A 22 20.19 9.32 2.41
CA PHE A 22 19.86 8.58 3.63
C PHE A 22 20.81 7.40 3.76
N LYS A 23 21.84 7.57 4.58
CA LYS A 23 22.90 6.58 4.80
C LYS A 23 22.48 5.55 5.84
N ASP A 24 23.13 4.39 5.78
CA ASP A 24 22.98 3.30 6.77
C ASP A 24 21.52 2.88 7.02
N CYS A 25 20.68 2.96 5.99
CA CYS A 25 19.31 2.47 6.06
C CYS A 25 19.35 0.95 6.14
N SER A 26 18.72 0.37 7.17
CA SER A 26 18.49 -1.07 7.25
C SER A 26 17.75 -1.54 6.00
N MET A 27 18.10 -2.71 5.46
CA MET A 27 17.42 -3.27 4.31
C MET A 27 17.21 -4.77 4.49
N ALA A 28 16.00 -5.23 4.19
CA ALA A 28 15.67 -6.63 4.07
C ALA A 28 15.07 -6.87 2.68
N ILE A 29 15.68 -7.76 1.89
CA ILE A 29 15.20 -8.12 0.56
C ILE A 29 14.80 -9.59 0.52
N LYS A 30 13.58 -9.83 0.03
CA LYS A 30 12.99 -11.17 -0.14
C LYS A 30 12.57 -11.39 -1.60
N SER A 31 12.46 -12.63 -2.02
CA SER A 31 11.97 -13.00 -3.34
C SER A 31 10.90 -14.10 -3.29
N ASN A 32 10.17 -14.30 -4.39
CA ASN A 32 9.28 -15.45 -4.57
C ASN A 32 10.03 -16.73 -5.00
N ILE A 33 11.29 -16.63 -5.40
CA ILE A 33 12.09 -17.79 -5.86
C ILE A 33 12.76 -18.57 -4.72
N SER A 34 12.83 -17.98 -3.52
CA SER A 34 13.49 -18.57 -2.35
C SER A 34 12.85 -18.03 -1.06
N THR A 35 12.93 -18.81 0.01
CA THR A 35 12.50 -18.38 1.36
C THR A 35 13.57 -17.53 2.06
N ASN A 36 14.75 -17.36 1.47
CA ASN A 36 15.84 -16.56 2.02
C ASN A 36 15.46 -15.08 2.11
N ILE A 37 15.81 -14.45 3.23
CA ILE A 37 15.72 -13.00 3.43
C ILE A 37 17.13 -12.48 3.66
N GLU A 38 17.60 -11.69 2.71
CA GLU A 38 18.92 -11.05 2.74
C GLU A 38 18.82 -9.74 3.52
N LYS A 39 19.69 -9.55 4.51
CA LYS A 39 19.73 -8.33 5.33
C LYS A 39 21.04 -7.61 5.12
N SER A 40 20.97 -6.31 4.91
CA SER A 40 22.12 -5.44 4.71
C SER A 40 21.80 -4.01 5.12
N ASN A 41 22.77 -3.11 5.00
CA ASN A 41 22.54 -1.67 5.06
C ASN A 41 22.76 -1.08 3.67
N THR A 42 22.03 -0.02 3.35
CA THR A 42 22.10 0.66 2.06
C THR A 42 22.08 2.18 2.21
N THR A 43 22.38 2.88 1.12
CA THR A 43 22.17 4.33 0.99
C THR A 43 21.08 4.58 -0.03
N VAL A 44 20.08 5.37 0.36
CA VAL A 44 19.00 5.82 -0.53
C VAL A 44 19.20 7.28 -0.89
N PHE A 45 18.95 7.60 -2.16
CA PHE A 45 19.05 8.96 -2.69
C PHE A 45 17.66 9.45 -3.08
N ILE A 46 17.25 10.59 -2.55
CA ILE A 46 16.03 11.29 -2.98
C ILE A 46 16.43 12.66 -3.52
N ASN A 47 16.08 12.94 -4.77
CA ASN A 47 16.34 14.23 -5.41
C ASN A 47 15.09 14.70 -6.17
N GLY A 48 14.38 15.67 -5.61
CA GLY A 48 13.06 16.08 -6.13
C GLY A 48 12.10 14.90 -6.16
N ASN A 49 11.68 14.48 -7.36
CA ASN A 49 10.75 13.37 -7.58
C ASN A 49 11.47 12.10 -8.06
N THR A 50 12.78 11.99 -7.80
CA THR A 50 13.60 10.84 -8.18
C THR A 50 14.04 10.07 -6.94
N PHE A 51 13.93 8.74 -7.00
CA PHE A 51 14.50 7.79 -6.05
C PHE A 51 15.62 7.02 -6.73
N SER A 52 16.75 6.86 -6.06
CA SER A 52 17.82 5.98 -6.52
C SER A 52 18.41 5.14 -5.38
N ILE A 53 18.83 3.92 -5.72
CA ILE A 53 19.54 2.98 -4.85
C ILE A 53 20.54 2.19 -5.71
N ASN A 54 21.76 2.02 -5.20
CA ASN A 54 22.86 1.40 -5.94
C ASN A 54 23.23 0.02 -5.39
N GLY A 55 23.61 -0.89 -6.28
CA GLY A 55 24.19 -2.19 -5.93
C GLY A 55 23.24 -3.11 -5.15
N LEU A 56 21.96 -3.15 -5.52
CA LEU A 56 21.01 -4.11 -4.96
C LEU A 56 21.45 -5.54 -5.30
N LYS A 57 21.39 -6.45 -4.32
CA LYS A 57 21.77 -7.85 -4.47
C LYS A 57 20.79 -8.75 -3.72
N TYR A 58 20.57 -9.95 -4.25
CA TYR A 58 19.82 -11.01 -3.58
C TYR A 58 20.39 -12.38 -3.96
N ASP A 59 20.83 -13.20 -2.99
CA ASP A 59 21.29 -14.58 -3.20
C ASP A 59 22.30 -14.68 -4.36
N ASN A 60 23.37 -13.89 -4.28
CA ASN A 60 24.42 -13.72 -5.30
C ASN A 60 23.97 -13.15 -6.66
N THR A 61 22.67 -12.90 -6.86
CA THR A 61 22.15 -12.20 -8.03
C THR A 61 22.36 -10.70 -7.86
N ASP A 62 23.08 -10.09 -8.82
CA ASP A 62 23.20 -8.64 -8.90
C ASP A 62 21.92 -8.06 -9.54
N LEU A 63 21.15 -7.34 -8.74
CA LEU A 63 19.97 -6.61 -9.18
C LEU A 63 20.33 -5.17 -9.59
N GLY A 64 21.61 -4.80 -9.55
CA GLY A 64 22.14 -3.57 -10.11
C GLY A 64 21.68 -2.30 -9.42
N ASN A 65 21.72 -1.20 -10.16
CA ASN A 65 21.27 0.11 -9.71
C ASN A 65 19.83 0.33 -10.17
N VAL A 66 19.04 0.96 -9.31
CA VAL A 66 17.66 1.35 -9.59
C VAL A 66 17.56 2.85 -9.47
N GLU A 67 17.03 3.47 -10.52
CA GLU A 67 16.63 4.88 -10.53
C GLU A 67 15.20 4.97 -11.07
N LEU A 68 14.32 5.57 -10.27
CA LEU A 68 12.93 5.82 -10.61
C LEU A 68 12.70 7.32 -10.61
N THR A 69 12.18 7.85 -11.71
CA THR A 69 11.98 9.29 -11.92
C THR A 69 10.50 9.61 -11.96
N ASN A 70 10.12 10.90 -11.91
CA ASN A 70 8.71 11.32 -12.01
C ASN A 70 7.79 10.64 -10.98
N LEU A 71 8.30 10.35 -9.78
CA LEU A 71 7.47 9.81 -8.71
C LEU A 71 6.37 10.82 -8.34
N GLN A 72 5.20 10.28 -8.01
CA GLN A 72 4.17 11.05 -7.34
C GLN A 72 4.70 11.47 -5.97
N VAL A 73 4.63 12.77 -5.68
CA VAL A 73 4.99 13.33 -4.38
C VAL A 73 3.73 13.75 -3.66
N ILE A 74 3.48 13.13 -2.51
CA ILE A 74 2.35 13.38 -1.64
C ILE A 74 2.88 14.13 -0.41
N ASN A 75 2.38 15.34 -0.20
CA ASN A 75 2.92 16.29 0.78
C ASN A 75 1.81 17.09 1.46
N GLY A 76 2.19 18.15 2.19
CA GLY A 76 1.25 19.02 2.91
C GLY A 76 0.78 18.39 4.22
N TYR A 77 1.69 17.72 4.91
CA TYR A 77 1.56 17.31 6.31
C TYR A 77 2.23 18.37 7.18
N SER A 78 1.63 18.71 8.32
CA SER A 78 2.11 19.78 9.20
C SER A 78 3.50 19.52 9.79
N ASP A 79 3.91 18.25 9.88
CA ASP A 79 5.24 17.82 10.34
C ASP A 79 6.30 17.79 9.22
N GLY A 80 5.95 18.26 8.01
CA GLY A 80 6.86 18.31 6.87
C GLY A 80 7.13 16.97 6.20
N THR A 81 6.37 15.92 6.55
CA THR A 81 6.52 14.60 5.92
C THR A 81 6.31 14.67 4.40
N MET A 82 7.07 13.86 3.67
CA MET A 82 6.94 13.68 2.23
C MET A 82 6.83 12.19 1.92
N VAL A 83 5.86 11.82 1.09
CA VAL A 83 5.70 10.45 0.58
C VAL A 83 5.92 10.45 -0.93
N TYR A 84 6.68 9.47 -1.40
CA TYR A 84 7.02 9.24 -2.79
C TYR A 84 6.41 7.93 -3.23
N ALA A 85 5.74 7.90 -4.37
CA ALA A 85 5.16 6.66 -4.89
C ALA A 85 5.18 6.62 -6.41
N THR A 86 5.29 5.42 -6.97
CA THR A 86 4.95 5.19 -8.37
C THR A 86 3.43 5.30 -8.55
N SER A 87 2.97 6.06 -9.54
CA SER A 87 1.54 6.11 -9.90
C SER A 87 1.11 4.88 -10.70
N GLU A 88 2.01 4.39 -11.54
CA GLU A 88 1.90 3.19 -12.37
C GLU A 88 3.28 2.49 -12.36
N PRO A 89 3.38 1.20 -12.72
CA PRO A 89 4.67 0.53 -12.83
C PRO A 89 5.63 1.30 -13.76
N GLN A 90 6.84 1.54 -13.28
CA GLN A 90 7.92 2.05 -14.12
C GLN A 90 8.69 0.89 -14.74
N TYR A 91 9.25 1.11 -15.93
CA TYR A 91 10.05 0.09 -16.61
C TYR A 91 11.48 0.60 -16.76
N ILE A 92 12.41 -0.13 -16.16
CA ILE A 92 13.85 0.15 -16.19
C ILE A 92 14.60 -1.04 -16.81
N THR A 93 15.90 -0.88 -17.02
CA THR A 93 16.75 -1.96 -17.56
C THR A 93 17.82 -2.33 -16.55
N ILE A 94 17.89 -3.62 -16.19
CA ILE A 94 18.91 -4.18 -15.31
C ILE A 94 19.51 -5.39 -16.01
N GLY A 95 20.84 -5.40 -16.21
CA GLY A 95 21.51 -6.53 -16.88
C GLY A 95 21.02 -6.81 -18.31
N GLY A 96 20.46 -5.81 -19.00
CA GLY A 96 19.85 -5.95 -20.33
C GLY A 96 18.39 -6.40 -20.31
N GLU A 97 17.86 -6.80 -19.16
CA GLU A 97 16.47 -7.23 -18.99
C GLU A 97 15.55 -6.04 -18.69
N LYS A 98 14.35 -6.05 -19.26
CA LYS A 98 13.29 -5.10 -18.92
C LYS A 98 12.69 -5.48 -17.56
N VAL A 99 12.74 -4.55 -16.62
CA VAL A 99 12.31 -4.74 -15.23
C VAL A 99 11.14 -3.82 -14.93
N ALA A 100 10.05 -4.37 -14.41
CA ALA A 100 8.98 -3.55 -13.85
C ALA A 100 9.33 -3.20 -12.40
N ALA A 101 9.20 -1.93 -12.04
CA ALA A 101 9.55 -1.39 -10.73
C ALA A 101 8.37 -0.59 -10.16
N ASN A 102 8.00 -0.91 -8.92
CA ASN A 102 7.04 -0.15 -8.13
C ASN A 102 7.72 0.30 -6.84
N PHE A 103 7.43 1.51 -6.39
CA PHE A 103 8.09 2.08 -5.22
C PHE A 103 7.12 2.90 -4.37
N ARG A 104 7.31 2.81 -3.05
CA ARG A 104 6.69 3.69 -2.07
C ARG A 104 7.69 4.00 -0.96
N GLY A 105 7.93 5.28 -0.70
CA GLY A 105 8.83 5.73 0.36
C GLY A 105 8.28 6.91 1.13
N GLU A 106 8.68 7.05 2.38
CA GLU A 106 8.32 8.15 3.28
C GLU A 106 9.62 8.74 3.84
N VAL A 107 9.72 10.07 3.79
CA VAL A 107 10.73 10.84 4.51
C VAL A 107 10.03 11.62 5.62
N ARG A 108 10.38 11.27 6.86
CA ARG A 108 9.78 11.86 8.07
C ARG A 108 10.83 12.01 9.16
N ASN A 109 10.90 13.19 9.79
CA ASN A 109 11.90 13.51 10.82
C ASN A 109 13.34 13.18 10.39
N SER A 110 13.71 13.53 9.15
CA SER A 110 15.02 13.25 8.54
C SER A 110 15.40 11.76 8.44
N LYS A 111 14.43 10.85 8.59
CA LYS A 111 14.59 9.41 8.36
C LYS A 111 13.83 8.98 7.11
N PHE A 112 14.36 7.98 6.44
CA PHE A 112 13.72 7.35 5.29
C PHE A 112 13.24 5.94 5.67
N ARG A 113 12.06 5.59 5.15
CA ARG A 113 11.62 4.20 5.01
C ARG A 113 10.91 4.00 3.68
N GLY A 114 10.93 2.80 3.11
CA GLY A 114 10.30 2.52 1.83
C GLY A 114 10.26 1.05 1.46
N ILE A 115 9.43 0.73 0.49
CA ILE A 115 9.39 -0.58 -0.17
C ILE A 115 9.63 -0.37 -1.66
N LEU A 116 10.61 -1.09 -2.19
CA LEU A 116 10.87 -1.23 -3.62
C LEU A 116 10.51 -2.64 -4.06
N ASN A 117 9.67 -2.75 -5.07
CA ASN A 117 9.27 -4.00 -5.70
C ASN A 117 9.83 -4.04 -7.13
N LEU A 118 10.62 -5.06 -7.45
CA LEU A 118 11.19 -5.29 -8.78
C LEU A 118 10.70 -6.62 -9.32
N THR A 119 10.24 -6.63 -10.58
CA THR A 119 9.84 -7.84 -11.28
C THR A 119 10.72 -8.04 -12.52
N ILE A 120 11.43 -9.16 -12.58
CA ILE A 120 12.34 -9.55 -13.64
C ILE A 120 11.96 -10.95 -14.12
N ASN A 121 11.45 -11.09 -15.34
CA ASN A 121 11.11 -12.39 -15.94
C ASN A 121 10.26 -13.30 -15.02
N GLY A 122 9.26 -12.71 -14.35
CA GLY A 122 8.36 -13.42 -13.43
C GLY A 122 8.88 -13.59 -12.00
N ASN A 123 10.17 -13.30 -11.76
CA ASN A 123 10.75 -13.28 -10.43
C ASN A 123 10.51 -11.91 -9.78
N ASN A 124 10.00 -11.92 -8.56
CA ASN A 124 9.66 -10.74 -7.79
C ASN A 124 10.66 -10.56 -6.65
N TYR A 125 11.15 -9.35 -6.46
CA TYR A 125 12.06 -8.97 -5.38
C TYR A 125 11.46 -7.80 -4.63
N ILE A 126 11.32 -7.93 -3.32
CA ILE A 126 10.76 -6.89 -2.44
C ILE A 126 11.85 -6.48 -1.47
N ALA A 127 12.38 -5.27 -1.66
CA ALA A 127 13.32 -4.64 -0.75
C ALA A 127 12.57 -3.69 0.18
N MET A 128 12.56 -4.03 1.47
CA MET A 128 12.09 -3.21 2.57
C MET A 128 13.28 -2.42 3.12
N ILE A 129 13.23 -1.10 3.08
CA ILE A 129 14.35 -0.21 3.36
C ILE A 129 13.96 0.75 4.48
N GLY A 130 14.79 0.88 5.51
CA GLY A 130 14.56 1.69 6.70
C GLY A 130 13.69 0.99 7.75
N ASP A 131 13.67 1.59 8.94
CA ASP A 131 12.92 1.06 10.08
C ASP A 131 11.41 1.01 9.79
N LYS A 132 10.79 -0.13 10.14
CA LYS A 132 9.33 -0.33 10.01
C LYS A 132 8.81 -0.10 8.58
N ALA A 133 9.61 -0.44 7.57
CA ALA A 133 9.19 -0.39 6.17
C ALA A 133 8.03 -1.36 5.88
N ASP A 134 7.99 -2.49 6.58
CA ASP A 134 6.91 -3.48 6.54
C ASP A 134 5.57 -2.97 7.11
N GLU A 135 5.58 -1.87 7.87
CA GLU A 135 4.35 -1.21 8.34
C GLU A 135 3.77 -0.23 7.29
N LEU A 136 4.44 0.00 6.15
CA LEU A 136 3.89 0.85 5.08
C LEU A 136 2.61 0.23 4.52
N GLY A 137 1.54 1.02 4.55
CA GLY A 137 0.19 0.57 4.19
C GLY A 137 -0.61 -0.02 5.36
N GLN A 138 -0.07 -0.04 6.58
CA GLN A 138 -0.79 -0.43 7.79
C GLN A 138 -1.04 0.78 8.71
N LEU A 139 -1.95 0.63 9.66
CA LEU A 139 -2.18 1.64 10.70
C LEU A 139 -1.05 1.58 11.74
N PRO A 140 -0.66 2.72 12.33
CA PRO A 140 0.30 2.71 13.43
C PRO A 140 -0.27 1.93 14.62
N ASN A 141 0.56 1.06 15.19
CA ASN A 141 0.28 0.34 16.45
C ASN A 141 -1.10 -0.35 16.46
N ALA A 142 -1.49 -0.97 15.34
CA ALA A 142 -2.81 -1.57 15.17
C ALA A 142 -3.05 -2.88 15.97
N GLY A 143 -2.00 -3.49 16.50
CA GLY A 143 -2.09 -4.54 17.55
C GLY A 143 -2.05 -3.97 18.98
N PHE A 144 -2.08 -2.64 19.13
CA PHE A 144 -2.19 -1.94 20.42
C PHE A 144 -1.18 -2.36 21.49
N GLU A 145 0.08 -2.53 21.10
CA GLU A 145 1.14 -3.00 22.01
C GLU A 145 1.81 -1.87 22.79
N ASN A 146 1.80 -0.66 22.24
CA ASN A 146 2.52 0.49 22.77
C ASN A 146 1.57 1.62 23.14
N PHE A 147 1.83 2.27 24.28
CA PHE A 147 1.00 3.35 24.81
C PHE A 147 1.86 4.48 25.37
N HIS A 148 1.32 5.69 25.35
CA HIS A 148 1.92 6.89 25.93
C HIS A 148 1.02 7.51 26.99
N ASP A 149 1.58 8.42 27.80
CA ASP A 149 0.83 9.16 28.81
C ASP A 149 -0.08 10.23 28.20
N ALA A 150 -1.35 10.22 28.62
CA ALA A 150 -2.38 11.15 28.17
C ALA A 150 -3.21 11.64 29.36
N SER A 151 -2.84 12.80 29.92
CA SER A 151 -3.60 13.52 30.96
C SER A 151 -4.17 12.63 32.08
N GLY A 152 -3.33 11.79 32.67
CA GLY A 152 -3.69 10.91 33.79
C GLY A 152 -4.22 9.52 33.38
N THR A 153 -4.17 9.17 32.10
CA THR A 153 -4.34 7.79 31.60
C THR A 153 -3.29 7.45 30.54
N LYS A 154 -3.49 6.34 29.83
CA LYS A 154 -2.71 5.89 28.68
C LYS A 154 -3.55 5.86 27.41
N GLU A 155 -2.98 6.31 26.30
CA GLU A 155 -3.54 6.19 24.94
C GLU A 155 -2.61 5.34 24.06
N PRO A 156 -3.12 4.49 23.15
CA PRO A 156 -2.26 3.74 22.24
C PRO A 156 -1.53 4.70 21.31
N ASN A 157 -0.28 4.43 20.97
CA ASN A 157 0.47 5.31 20.06
C ASN A 157 -0.23 5.42 18.69
N GLY A 158 -0.43 6.65 18.20
CA GLY A 158 -1.17 6.92 16.96
C GLY A 158 -2.71 6.82 17.08
N TRP A 159 -3.24 6.65 18.30
CA TRP A 159 -4.68 6.61 18.59
C TRP A 159 -5.02 7.51 19.76
N HIS A 160 -6.20 8.10 19.73
CA HIS A 160 -6.61 9.16 20.65
C HIS A 160 -8.01 8.91 21.19
N SER A 161 -8.26 9.37 22.40
CA SER A 161 -9.51 9.22 23.14
C SER A 161 -10.04 10.59 23.61
N PHE A 162 -11.14 10.61 24.36
CA PHE A 162 -11.65 11.86 24.91
C PHE A 162 -10.65 12.56 25.83
N LYS A 163 -9.62 11.87 26.34
CA LYS A 163 -8.59 12.46 27.21
C LYS A 163 -7.79 13.56 26.54
N THR A 164 -7.51 13.41 25.26
CA THR A 164 -6.78 14.40 24.44
C THR A 164 -7.70 15.15 23.46
N CYS A 165 -9.02 15.10 23.70
CA CYS A 165 -9.99 15.82 22.88
C CYS A 165 -9.84 17.34 22.98
N THR A 166 -10.43 18.03 22.01
CA THR A 166 -10.49 19.50 21.95
C THR A 166 -11.93 19.97 21.74
N GLY A 167 -12.15 21.27 21.59
CA GLY A 167 -13.48 21.89 21.51
C GLY A 167 -13.94 22.56 22.81
N SER A 168 -15.07 23.26 22.74
CA SER A 168 -15.60 24.10 23.82
C SER A 168 -15.96 23.34 25.09
N LEU A 169 -16.17 22.02 25.00
CA LEU A 169 -16.53 21.15 26.12
C LEU A 169 -15.43 20.12 26.45
N SER A 170 -14.23 20.26 25.91
CA SER A 170 -13.10 19.34 26.16
C SER A 170 -12.78 19.20 27.64
N GLY A 171 -12.90 20.27 28.43
CA GLY A 171 -12.68 20.23 29.88
C GLY A 171 -13.67 19.34 30.65
N THR A 172 -14.86 19.07 30.08
CA THR A 172 -15.83 18.12 30.64
C THR A 172 -15.65 16.74 30.01
N ALA A 173 -15.54 16.66 28.68
CA ALA A 173 -15.40 15.39 27.97
C ALA A 173 -14.11 14.65 28.33
N GLY A 174 -12.99 15.37 28.51
CA GLY A 174 -11.71 14.80 28.92
C GLY A 174 -11.68 14.23 30.34
N LYS A 175 -12.73 14.46 31.14
CA LYS A 175 -12.90 13.76 32.42
C LYS A 175 -13.35 12.32 32.26
N ALA A 176 -13.84 11.92 31.08
CA ALA A 176 -14.22 10.55 30.79
C ALA A 176 -13.05 9.60 31.03
N ASN A 177 -13.29 8.46 31.65
CA ASN A 177 -12.33 7.37 31.76
C ASN A 177 -12.75 6.24 30.81
N ASN A 178 -12.38 6.39 29.55
CA ASN A 178 -12.95 5.60 28.45
C ASN A 178 -11.95 4.67 27.76
N THR A 179 -10.64 4.88 27.87
CA THR A 179 -9.62 4.10 27.15
C THR A 179 -8.56 3.57 28.12
N PHE A 180 -8.23 2.29 27.99
CA PHE A 180 -7.35 1.56 28.90
C PHE A 180 -6.48 0.54 28.15
N ILE A 181 -5.28 0.30 28.69
CA ILE A 181 -4.46 -0.88 28.36
C ILE A 181 -5.13 -2.12 28.93
N GLU A 182 -5.25 -3.18 28.15
CA GLU A 182 -5.69 -4.49 28.63
C GLU A 182 -4.68 -5.57 28.24
N SER A 183 -4.07 -6.21 29.25
CA SER A 183 -3.04 -7.24 29.05
C SER A 183 -3.51 -8.65 29.36
N LYS A 184 -4.71 -8.85 29.93
CA LYS A 184 -5.24 -10.17 30.29
C LYS A 184 -6.19 -10.70 29.24
N GLU A 185 -7.13 -9.87 28.81
CA GLU A 185 -8.21 -10.24 27.89
C GLU A 185 -7.87 -10.01 26.40
N LYS A 186 -6.60 -9.75 26.08
CA LYS A 186 -6.06 -9.54 24.72
C LYS A 186 -6.33 -10.70 23.77
N HIS A 187 -6.42 -10.40 22.47
CA HIS A 187 -6.57 -11.42 21.43
C HIS A 187 -5.21 -12.05 21.12
N SER A 188 -4.21 -11.21 20.86
CA SER A 188 -2.85 -11.66 20.60
C SER A 188 -1.82 -10.77 21.32
N GLY A 189 -0.54 -11.02 21.06
CA GLY A 189 0.58 -10.22 21.57
C GLY A 189 0.58 -9.98 23.09
N THR A 190 0.91 -8.76 23.52
CA THR A 190 1.09 -8.41 24.94
C THR A 190 -0.09 -7.61 25.49
N ASN A 191 -0.68 -6.75 24.67
CA ASN A 191 -1.77 -5.87 25.05
C ASN A 191 -2.81 -5.77 23.94
N CYS A 192 -4.02 -5.42 24.33
CA CYS A 192 -5.03 -4.86 23.43
C CYS A 192 -5.54 -3.54 24.04
N VAL A 193 -6.42 -2.84 23.33
CA VAL A 193 -7.08 -1.65 23.89
C VAL A 193 -8.50 -1.97 24.34
N LYS A 194 -8.85 -1.53 25.56
CA LYS A 194 -10.22 -1.54 26.07
C LYS A 194 -10.80 -0.13 25.97
N VAL A 195 -11.94 -0.02 25.29
CA VAL A 195 -12.75 1.19 25.22
C VAL A 195 -14.07 0.97 25.96
N GLN A 196 -14.49 1.95 26.77
CA GLN A 196 -15.65 1.86 27.65
C GLN A 196 -16.47 3.15 27.61
N SER A 197 -17.79 3.04 27.69
CA SER A 197 -18.68 4.19 27.90
C SER A 197 -18.49 4.85 29.26
N ASP A 198 -18.98 6.07 29.43
CA ASP A 198 -19.00 6.76 30.71
C ASP A 198 -20.30 7.55 30.89
N ILE A 199 -20.51 8.07 32.09
CA ILE A 199 -21.64 8.95 32.42
C ILE A 199 -21.07 10.26 32.93
N LEU A 200 -21.09 11.28 32.07
CA LEU A 200 -20.51 12.59 32.33
C LEU A 200 -21.51 13.51 33.02
N SER A 201 -21.00 14.40 33.89
CA SER A 201 -21.78 15.51 34.43
C SER A 201 -21.58 16.75 33.57
N VAL A 202 -22.55 17.04 32.72
CA VAL A 202 -22.57 18.23 31.85
C VAL A 202 -23.25 19.37 32.61
N LEU A 203 -22.64 20.56 32.59
CA LEU A 203 -23.07 21.73 33.36
C LEU A 203 -23.17 21.50 34.89
N GLY A 204 -22.56 20.42 35.42
CA GLY A 204 -22.48 20.14 36.86
C GLY A 204 -23.64 19.33 37.43
N PHE A 205 -24.76 19.17 36.72
CA PHE A 205 -25.96 18.46 37.22
C PHE A 205 -26.62 17.53 36.19
N ILE A 206 -26.33 17.67 34.89
CA ILE A 206 -26.92 16.81 33.85
C ILE A 206 -26.05 15.57 33.68
N LYS A 207 -26.56 14.40 34.09
CA LYS A 207 -25.90 13.12 33.83
C LYS A 207 -26.20 12.68 32.40
N GLN A 208 -25.17 12.71 31.56
CA GLN A 208 -25.26 12.33 30.15
C GLN A 208 -24.51 11.01 29.94
N PRO A 209 -25.19 9.94 29.49
CA PRO A 209 -24.50 8.77 28.96
C PRO A 209 -23.65 9.19 27.76
N ALA A 210 -22.38 8.81 27.77
CA ALA A 210 -21.40 9.15 26.76
C ALA A 210 -20.76 7.87 26.23
N ASN A 211 -20.68 7.77 24.91
CA ASN A 211 -20.05 6.63 24.27
C ASN A 211 -18.55 6.63 24.58
N GLY A 212 -17.98 5.44 24.75
CA GLY A 212 -16.54 5.28 24.70
C GLY A 212 -16.13 5.35 23.24
N THR A 213 -15.24 6.26 22.89
CA THR A 213 -14.76 6.42 21.52
C THR A 213 -13.24 6.56 21.48
N MET A 214 -12.62 5.90 20.51
CA MET A 214 -11.22 6.10 20.15
C MET A 214 -11.08 6.27 18.63
N THR A 215 -10.05 6.98 18.20
CA THR A 215 -9.81 7.24 16.77
C THR A 215 -8.33 7.42 16.45
N THR A 216 -7.94 7.25 15.19
CA THR A 216 -6.62 7.68 14.68
C THR A 216 -6.54 9.19 14.43
N GLY A 217 -7.67 9.89 14.50
CA GLY A 217 -7.77 11.34 14.45
C GLY A 217 -7.89 11.97 15.83
N ARG A 218 -8.33 13.23 15.91
CA ARG A 218 -8.63 13.89 17.18
C ARG A 218 -10.12 13.92 17.48
N LEU A 219 -10.51 13.61 18.71
CA LEU A 219 -11.89 13.85 19.15
C LEU A 219 -12.14 15.34 19.41
N TYR A 220 -13.32 15.80 19.04
CA TYR A 220 -13.84 17.15 19.24
C TYR A 220 -15.13 17.05 20.07
N ALA A 221 -15.18 17.74 21.20
CA ALA A 221 -16.34 17.88 22.06
C ALA A 221 -16.85 19.33 21.98
N GLY A 222 -17.69 19.61 20.98
CA GLY A 222 -18.16 20.96 20.66
C GLY A 222 -19.59 21.28 21.08
N SER A 223 -20.39 20.30 21.52
CA SER A 223 -21.81 20.50 21.84
C SER A 223 -22.30 19.64 23.00
N THR A 224 -23.22 20.19 23.80
CA THR A 224 -23.91 19.45 24.86
C THR A 224 -24.94 18.46 24.31
N THR A 225 -25.30 18.59 23.03
CA THR A 225 -26.21 17.67 22.33
C THR A 225 -25.40 16.53 21.72
N ALA A 226 -25.60 15.31 22.23
CA ALA A 226 -24.72 14.16 21.92
C ALA A 226 -24.59 13.88 20.40
N ASN A 227 -25.69 13.92 19.65
CA ASN A 227 -25.71 13.63 18.21
C ASN A 227 -25.37 14.83 17.30
N ASN A 228 -24.95 15.96 17.87
CA ASN A 228 -24.55 17.12 17.07
C ASN A 228 -23.19 16.86 16.39
N THR A 229 -23.05 17.21 15.12
CA THR A 229 -21.82 16.99 14.34
C THR A 229 -20.60 17.80 14.82
N ALA A 230 -20.79 18.77 15.72
CA ALA A 230 -19.70 19.41 16.45
C ALA A 230 -19.03 18.48 17.47
N ASN A 231 -19.68 17.38 17.83
CA ASN A 231 -19.07 16.24 18.51
C ASN A 231 -18.64 15.22 17.46
N ASN A 232 -17.34 15.03 17.26
CA ASN A 232 -16.83 14.20 16.18
C ASN A 232 -15.41 13.70 16.45
N SER A 233 -14.95 12.74 15.66
CA SER A 233 -13.54 12.47 15.41
C SER A 233 -13.14 13.21 14.13
N THR A 234 -12.02 13.92 14.11
CA THR A 234 -11.53 14.69 12.95
C THR A 234 -10.12 14.27 12.57
N MET A 235 -9.87 14.11 11.27
CA MET A 235 -8.53 14.04 10.70
C MET A 235 -8.29 15.33 9.90
N ASP A 236 -7.19 16.02 10.16
CA ASP A 236 -6.85 17.30 9.52
C ASP A 236 -5.33 17.43 9.38
N PHE A 237 -4.82 17.36 8.15
CA PHE A 237 -3.37 17.37 7.88
C PHE A 237 -2.70 18.73 8.14
N ALA A 238 -3.50 19.80 8.27
CA ALA A 238 -3.00 21.13 8.61
C ALA A 238 -2.82 21.32 10.13
N ALA A 239 -3.35 20.41 10.95
CA ALA A 239 -3.23 20.50 12.40
C ALA A 239 -1.77 20.30 12.83
N THR A 240 -1.23 21.25 13.62
CA THR A 240 0.15 21.24 14.12
C THR A 240 0.29 20.63 15.51
N ASP A 241 -0.84 20.40 16.20
CA ASP A 241 -0.85 19.82 17.54
C ASP A 241 -0.36 18.37 17.50
N LYS A 242 0.34 17.98 18.56
CA LYS A 242 0.88 16.64 18.76
C LYS A 242 0.36 16.05 20.07
N ASP A 243 0.26 14.73 20.12
CA ASP A 243 -0.09 13.99 21.33
C ASP A 243 1.11 13.84 22.29
N GLY A 244 0.92 13.08 23.37
CA GLY A 244 1.98 12.84 24.36
C GLY A 244 3.15 12.00 23.86
N ASN A 245 3.00 11.28 22.75
CA ASN A 245 4.07 10.55 22.06
C ASN A 245 4.79 11.42 21.00
N GLY A 246 4.28 12.63 20.73
CA GLY A 246 4.78 13.50 19.67
C GLY A 246 4.21 13.19 18.29
N ASP A 247 3.18 12.36 18.20
CA ASP A 247 2.50 12.03 16.96
C ASP A 247 1.44 13.09 16.63
N PRO A 248 1.24 13.42 15.33
CA PRO A 248 0.09 14.20 14.91
C PRO A 248 -1.21 13.39 15.11
N PHE A 249 -2.33 14.10 15.21
CA PHE A 249 -3.67 13.49 15.27
C PHE A 249 -4.19 13.04 13.89
N TYR A 250 -3.31 12.38 13.12
CA TYR A 250 -3.64 11.73 11.86
C TYR A 250 -2.53 10.73 11.49
N PRO A 251 -2.86 9.57 10.89
CA PRO A 251 -1.87 8.70 10.30
C PRO A 251 -1.60 9.10 8.83
N ILE A 252 -0.34 9.00 8.41
CA ILE A 252 0.03 9.05 7.00
C ILE A 252 -0.37 7.70 6.38
N PHE A 253 -1.23 7.74 5.37
CA PHE A 253 -1.77 6.53 4.75
C PHE A 253 -2.06 6.78 3.28
N THR A 254 -1.20 6.23 2.41
CA THR A 254 -1.17 6.58 0.98
C THR A 254 -1.46 5.39 0.06
N THR A 255 -2.04 4.34 0.62
CA THR A 255 -2.37 3.09 -0.05
C THR A 255 -3.88 2.89 -0.15
N LYS A 256 -4.31 2.00 -1.06
CA LYS A 256 -5.71 1.67 -1.34
C LYS A 256 -6.02 0.22 -0.92
N PRO A 257 -6.40 -0.04 0.34
CA PRO A 257 -6.81 -1.36 0.81
C PRO A 257 -8.17 -1.78 0.25
N ASP A 258 -8.37 -3.08 0.10
CA ASP A 258 -9.62 -3.68 -0.35
C ASP A 258 -10.58 -3.94 0.81
N ALA A 259 -10.04 -4.23 1.99
CA ALA A 259 -10.80 -4.38 3.22
C ALA A 259 -9.98 -3.99 4.45
N MET A 260 -10.67 -3.80 5.58
CA MET A 260 -10.08 -3.70 6.92
C MET A 260 -10.60 -4.86 7.75
N THR A 261 -9.69 -5.65 8.33
CA THR A 261 -10.04 -6.61 9.38
C THR A 261 -9.77 -6.02 10.76
N VAL A 262 -10.56 -6.44 11.74
CA VAL A 262 -10.38 -6.04 13.14
C VAL A 262 -10.92 -7.13 14.05
N TRP A 263 -10.17 -7.46 15.09
CA TRP A 263 -10.66 -8.31 16.17
C TRP A 263 -11.34 -7.46 17.23
N VAL A 264 -12.57 -7.83 17.62
CA VAL A 264 -13.33 -7.15 18.66
C VAL A 264 -13.94 -8.11 19.66
N LYS A 265 -13.99 -7.71 20.93
CA LYS A 265 -14.74 -8.39 21.99
C LYS A 265 -15.66 -7.37 22.65
N PHE A 266 -16.96 -7.45 22.35
CA PHE A 266 -17.92 -6.41 22.72
C PHE A 266 -18.96 -6.91 23.73
N LYS A 267 -19.31 -6.03 24.68
CA LYS A 267 -20.43 -6.17 25.60
C LYS A 267 -21.21 -4.86 25.62
N GLY A 268 -22.35 -4.83 24.94
CA GLY A 268 -23.38 -3.80 25.07
C GLY A 268 -24.40 -4.16 26.15
N ASN A 269 -24.82 -3.18 26.95
CA ASN A 269 -25.78 -3.33 28.03
C ASN A 269 -27.09 -2.55 27.79
N VAL A 270 -27.22 -1.91 26.63
CA VAL A 270 -28.42 -1.14 26.25
C VAL A 270 -29.23 -1.93 25.22
N LYS A 271 -30.39 -2.45 25.63
CA LYS A 271 -31.21 -3.36 24.81
C LYS A 271 -31.63 -2.75 23.47
N ASP A 272 -32.09 -1.50 23.48
CA ASP A 272 -32.60 -0.82 22.29
C ASP A 272 -31.48 -0.26 21.40
N TYR A 273 -30.25 -0.18 21.95
CA TYR A 273 -29.05 0.31 21.27
C TYR A 273 -27.88 -0.68 21.46
N PRO A 274 -28.00 -1.92 20.97
CA PRO A 274 -27.14 -3.03 21.39
C PRO A 274 -25.84 -3.13 20.58
N ASN A 275 -25.54 -2.17 19.70
CA ASN A 275 -24.48 -2.29 18.71
C ASN A 275 -23.35 -1.29 18.96
N ALA A 276 -22.11 -1.75 18.88
CA ALA A 276 -20.92 -0.91 18.71
C ALA A 276 -20.65 -0.61 17.22
N THR A 277 -19.68 0.27 16.96
CA THR A 277 -19.29 0.63 15.58
C THR A 277 -17.80 0.68 15.37
N VAL A 278 -17.41 0.40 14.14
CA VAL A 278 -16.09 0.67 13.57
C VAL A 278 -16.31 1.34 12.22
N LYS A 279 -15.59 2.42 11.94
CA LYS A 279 -15.62 3.11 10.64
C LYS A 279 -14.24 3.63 10.27
N ALA A 280 -13.84 3.43 9.03
CA ALA A 280 -12.65 4.00 8.42
C ALA A 280 -13.04 4.91 7.24
N ILE A 281 -12.38 6.06 7.12
CA ILE A 281 -12.54 7.01 6.02
C ILE A 281 -11.15 7.29 5.43
N LEU A 282 -10.92 6.87 4.19
CA LEU A 282 -9.74 7.27 3.41
C LEU A 282 -10.01 8.66 2.83
N ALA A 283 -9.06 9.60 2.97
CA ALA A 283 -9.26 10.97 2.51
C ALA A 283 -7.96 11.65 2.06
N ASN A 284 -8.10 12.73 1.28
CA ASN A 284 -7.00 13.59 0.83
C ASN A 284 -6.90 14.92 1.59
N ASP A 285 -7.91 15.29 2.36
CA ASP A 285 -7.96 16.51 3.16
C ASP A 285 -8.89 16.29 4.37
N LYS A 286 -9.18 17.34 5.13
CA LYS A 286 -9.97 17.29 6.35
C LYS A 286 -11.25 16.51 6.19
N VAL A 287 -11.48 15.57 7.10
CA VAL A 287 -12.72 14.78 7.21
C VAL A 287 -13.05 14.57 8.69
N GLN A 288 -14.30 14.22 8.97
CA GLN A 288 -14.74 13.91 10.32
C GLN A 288 -15.77 12.78 10.35
N ASP A 289 -15.97 12.18 11.51
CA ASP A 289 -17.01 11.21 11.82
C ASP A 289 -17.75 11.62 13.11
N PRO A 290 -19.08 11.88 13.10
CA PRO A 290 -20.00 11.78 11.97
C PRO A 290 -19.68 12.80 10.87
N GLU A 291 -19.90 12.39 9.62
CA GLU A 291 -19.54 13.18 8.44
C GLU A 291 -20.34 14.48 8.33
N LYS A 292 -19.64 15.53 7.88
CA LYS A 292 -20.21 16.84 7.55
C LYS A 292 -20.15 17.04 6.04
N ASP A 293 -21.19 17.63 5.45
CA ASP A 293 -21.31 17.79 3.99
C ASP A 293 -20.12 18.49 3.34
N ASP A 294 -19.59 19.55 3.96
CA ASP A 294 -18.45 20.32 3.46
C ASP A 294 -17.20 19.48 3.17
N TYR A 295 -17.05 18.35 3.87
CA TYR A 295 -15.87 17.48 3.81
C TYR A 295 -16.10 16.21 2.98
N LYS A 296 -17.34 15.93 2.54
CA LYS A 296 -17.64 14.70 1.77
C LYS A 296 -16.84 14.62 0.46
N LYS A 297 -16.51 15.76 -0.15
CA LYS A 297 -15.68 15.86 -1.36
C LYS A 297 -14.23 15.37 -1.15
N ASN A 298 -13.75 15.33 0.10
CA ASN A 298 -12.40 14.90 0.45
C ASN A 298 -12.31 13.38 0.65
N VAL A 299 -13.46 12.69 0.70
CA VAL A 299 -13.52 11.24 0.94
C VAL A 299 -13.20 10.48 -0.33
N ILE A 300 -12.35 9.47 -0.20
CA ILE A 300 -11.94 8.54 -1.26
C ILE A 300 -12.67 7.21 -1.10
N ALA A 301 -12.67 6.65 0.10
CA ALA A 301 -13.33 5.39 0.39
C ALA A 301 -13.81 5.30 1.84
N ARG A 302 -14.75 4.40 2.10
CA ARG A 302 -15.27 4.10 3.43
C ARG A 302 -15.28 2.59 3.68
N ALA A 303 -14.97 2.18 4.89
CA ALA A 303 -15.28 0.85 5.41
C ALA A 303 -16.01 1.04 6.74
N ALA A 304 -17.24 0.56 6.89
CA ALA A 304 -18.03 0.80 8.09
C ALA A 304 -18.85 -0.43 8.51
N ASN A 305 -18.88 -0.69 9.82
CA ASN A 305 -19.79 -1.65 10.43
C ASN A 305 -20.38 -1.03 11.69
N ALA A 306 -21.71 -0.87 11.72
CA ALA A 306 -22.46 -0.34 12.85
C ALA A 306 -23.38 -1.38 13.52
N GLN A 307 -23.11 -2.66 13.27
CA GLN A 307 -23.91 -3.80 13.72
C GLN A 307 -23.11 -4.77 14.59
N ILE A 308 -22.05 -4.29 15.25
CA ILE A 308 -21.20 -5.10 16.12
C ILE A 308 -21.97 -5.44 17.38
N LYS A 309 -22.38 -6.70 17.51
CA LYS A 309 -23.16 -7.21 18.65
C LYS A 309 -22.27 -8.00 19.61
N SER A 310 -22.73 -8.09 20.86
CA SER A 310 -22.13 -8.98 21.85
C SER A 310 -22.18 -10.43 21.34
N ASN A 311 -21.02 -11.10 21.26
CA ASN A 311 -20.91 -12.51 20.87
C ASN A 311 -20.59 -13.36 22.10
N ASN A 312 -21.51 -13.44 23.07
CA ASN A 312 -21.24 -14.01 24.40
C ASN A 312 -19.97 -13.46 25.06
N PHE A 313 -19.65 -12.19 24.75
CA PHE A 313 -18.41 -11.54 25.13
C PHE A 313 -17.16 -12.37 24.78
N ALA A 314 -17.14 -12.97 23.58
CA ALA A 314 -15.98 -13.61 22.97
C ALA A 314 -15.41 -12.74 21.84
N TRP A 315 -14.15 -12.97 21.49
CA TRP A 315 -13.49 -12.35 20.34
C TRP A 315 -14.19 -12.77 19.05
N GLN A 316 -14.38 -11.82 18.14
CA GLN A 316 -14.88 -12.03 16.79
C GLN A 316 -14.07 -11.18 15.82
N GLU A 317 -13.70 -11.75 14.69
CA GLU A 317 -13.08 -11.01 13.58
C GLU A 317 -14.17 -10.37 12.72
N LEU A 318 -14.00 -9.09 12.40
CA LEU A 318 -14.80 -8.40 11.40
C LEU A 318 -13.95 -8.26 10.14
N ASN A 319 -14.54 -8.48 8.97
CA ASN A 319 -13.94 -8.15 7.68
C ASN A 319 -14.83 -7.11 6.99
N ILE A 320 -14.33 -5.88 6.86
CA ILE A 320 -15.11 -4.72 6.43
C ILE A 320 -14.54 -4.22 5.09
N PRO A 321 -15.20 -4.48 3.95
CA PRO A 321 -14.70 -4.05 2.66
C PRO A 321 -14.73 -2.52 2.52
N PHE A 322 -13.79 -1.97 1.75
CA PHE A 322 -13.80 -0.57 1.39
C PHE A 322 -14.67 -0.32 0.15
N GLU A 323 -15.55 0.66 0.25
CA GLU A 323 -16.32 1.20 -0.87
C GLU A 323 -15.65 2.48 -1.37
N TYR A 324 -15.11 2.44 -2.58
CA TYR A 324 -14.42 3.58 -3.20
C TYR A 324 -15.40 4.50 -3.92
N ALA A 325 -15.40 5.77 -3.54
CA ALA A 325 -16.13 6.83 -4.22
C ALA A 325 -15.38 7.39 -5.45
N ASN A 326 -14.05 7.24 -5.46
CA ASN A 326 -13.18 7.64 -6.56
C ASN A 326 -11.83 6.90 -6.49
N LYS A 327 -10.99 7.07 -7.52
CA LYS A 327 -9.71 6.36 -7.68
C LYS A 327 -8.49 7.14 -7.18
N ASN A 328 -8.68 8.24 -6.45
CA ASN A 328 -7.56 9.06 -5.99
C ASN A 328 -6.71 8.31 -4.95
N THR A 329 -5.44 8.67 -4.84
CA THR A 329 -4.56 8.16 -3.79
C THR A 329 -4.85 8.90 -2.48
N PRO A 330 -5.10 8.20 -1.35
CA PRO A 330 -5.31 8.86 -0.07
C PRO A 330 -4.06 9.54 0.49
N LYS A 331 -4.27 10.50 1.39
CA LYS A 331 -3.22 11.09 2.23
C LYS A 331 -3.21 10.51 3.64
N GLY A 332 -4.36 10.08 4.14
CA GLY A 332 -4.52 9.52 5.47
C GLY A 332 -5.82 8.73 5.61
N VAL A 333 -5.99 8.16 6.79
CA VAL A 333 -7.17 7.38 7.17
C VAL A 333 -7.65 7.78 8.56
N LEU A 334 -8.94 8.13 8.65
CA LEU A 334 -9.63 8.35 9.92
C LEU A 334 -10.35 7.06 10.30
N VAL A 335 -9.86 6.34 11.31
CA VAL A 335 -10.58 5.21 11.90
C VAL A 335 -11.22 5.65 13.20
N THR A 336 -12.50 5.34 13.40
CA THR A 336 -13.26 5.64 14.63
C THR A 336 -13.94 4.36 15.12
N ILE A 337 -13.77 4.07 16.41
CA ILE A 337 -14.38 2.94 17.09
C ILE A 337 -15.19 3.46 18.28
N SER A 338 -16.44 3.03 18.40
CA SER A 338 -17.37 3.50 19.44
C SER A 338 -18.11 2.34 20.10
N THR A 339 -18.29 2.41 21.42
CA THR A 339 -19.04 1.42 22.21
C THR A 339 -20.55 1.41 21.91
N ASN A 340 -21.05 2.43 21.20
CA ASN A 340 -22.44 2.49 20.74
C ASN A 340 -22.55 3.16 19.36
N ALA A 341 -23.45 2.66 18.52
CA ALA A 341 -23.73 3.21 17.19
C ALA A 341 -24.48 4.53 17.17
N GLU A 342 -25.20 4.82 18.24
CA GLU A 342 -25.91 6.07 18.40
C GLU A 342 -25.23 6.92 19.47
N ALA A 343 -24.98 8.18 19.13
CA ALA A 343 -24.32 9.11 20.04
C ALA A 343 -25.19 9.36 21.28
N GLY A 344 -24.62 9.17 22.47
CA GLY A 344 -25.29 9.41 23.74
C GLY A 344 -26.30 8.34 24.14
N LYS A 345 -26.28 7.18 23.48
CA LYS A 345 -27.15 6.03 23.77
C LYS A 345 -26.44 4.89 24.51
N ALA A 346 -25.19 5.12 24.92
CA ALA A 346 -24.48 4.20 25.79
C ALA A 346 -25.16 4.04 27.16
N SER A 347 -24.74 3.03 27.93
CA SER A 347 -25.34 2.70 29.22
C SER A 347 -25.40 3.89 30.20
N SER A 348 -26.57 4.07 30.82
CA SER A 348 -26.81 5.02 31.90
C SER A 348 -26.59 4.41 33.31
N ASP A 349 -26.06 3.19 33.40
CA ASP A 349 -25.73 2.53 34.67
C ASP A 349 -24.22 2.34 34.81
N LYS A 350 -23.64 2.97 35.84
CA LYS A 350 -22.20 2.86 36.16
C LYS A 350 -21.72 1.44 36.44
N LYS A 351 -22.61 0.53 36.83
CA LYS A 351 -22.26 -0.89 37.07
C LYS A 351 -22.27 -1.72 35.79
N ASN A 352 -22.90 -1.22 34.72
CA ASN A 352 -23.15 -1.95 33.48
C ASN A 352 -22.80 -1.09 32.27
N LEU A 353 -21.57 -0.57 32.24
CA LEU A 353 -21.07 0.25 31.12
C LEU A 353 -20.80 -0.60 29.88
N ASP A 354 -21.04 -0.04 28.70
CA ASP A 354 -20.71 -0.68 27.43
C ASP A 354 -19.20 -0.74 27.27
N VAL A 355 -18.67 -1.89 26.82
CA VAL A 355 -17.23 -2.12 26.68
C VAL A 355 -16.94 -2.82 25.37
N ILE A 356 -15.96 -2.32 24.63
CA ILE A 356 -15.36 -3.00 23.48
C ILE A 356 -13.85 -3.13 23.68
N TYR A 357 -13.33 -4.33 23.54
CA TYR A 357 -11.90 -4.57 23.36
C TYR A 357 -11.61 -4.66 21.87
N VAL A 358 -10.48 -4.12 21.46
CA VAL A 358 -10.06 -4.08 20.07
C VAL A 358 -8.62 -4.53 20.00
N ASP A 359 -8.34 -5.40 19.03
CA ASP A 359 -7.01 -5.91 18.77
C ASP A 359 -6.81 -6.15 17.26
N ASP A 360 -5.55 -6.28 16.85
CA ASP A 360 -5.13 -6.75 15.54
C ASP A 360 -5.92 -6.18 14.35
N ILE A 361 -5.82 -4.87 14.11
CA ILE A 361 -6.39 -4.25 12.91
C ILE A 361 -5.43 -4.47 11.71
N ALA A 362 -5.94 -5.00 10.60
CA ALA A 362 -5.15 -5.15 9.38
C ALA A 362 -5.84 -4.54 8.16
N MET A 363 -5.05 -3.83 7.35
CA MET A 363 -5.45 -3.37 6.03
C MET A 363 -5.12 -4.46 5.01
N ILE A 364 -6.14 -4.93 4.31
CA ILE A 364 -6.04 -6.05 3.37
C ILE A 364 -5.81 -5.52 1.97
N TYR A 365 -4.80 -6.06 1.30
CA TYR A 365 -4.46 -5.74 -0.09
C TYR A 365 -4.44 -7.00 -0.93
N ASN A 366 -5.28 -7.02 -1.95
CA ASN A 366 -5.37 -8.07 -2.93
C ASN A 366 -4.35 -7.85 -4.06
N SER A 367 -3.99 -8.95 -4.71
CA SER A 367 -3.06 -8.98 -5.85
C SER A 367 -3.42 -10.11 -6.81
N GLY A 368 -4.70 -10.53 -6.81
CA GLY A 368 -5.21 -11.59 -7.66
C GLY A 368 -5.53 -11.10 -9.06
N LEU A 369 -5.56 -12.05 -10.00
CA LEU A 369 -6.02 -11.83 -11.37
C LEU A 369 -7.55 -11.96 -11.42
N LYS A 370 -8.24 -10.89 -11.79
CA LYS A 370 -9.69 -10.88 -11.98
C LYS A 370 -10.09 -11.27 -13.40
N SER A 371 -9.38 -10.75 -14.39
CA SER A 371 -9.59 -11.12 -15.79
C SER A 371 -8.36 -10.81 -16.64
N ALA A 372 -8.14 -11.60 -17.68
CA ALA A 372 -7.14 -11.36 -18.71
C ALA A 372 -7.78 -11.55 -20.10
N GLN A 373 -7.41 -10.71 -21.05
CA GLN A 373 -7.83 -10.81 -22.45
C GLN A 373 -6.65 -10.60 -23.39
N TYR A 374 -6.65 -11.28 -24.53
CA TYR A 374 -5.77 -11.06 -25.66
C TYR A 374 -6.62 -10.71 -26.88
N LYS A 375 -6.46 -9.49 -27.43
CA LYS A 375 -7.25 -8.98 -28.58
C LYS A 375 -8.77 -9.25 -28.42
N ASN A 376 -9.32 -8.89 -27.26
CA ASN A 376 -10.73 -9.08 -26.87
C ASN A 376 -11.19 -10.53 -26.71
N THR A 377 -10.27 -11.50 -26.73
CA THR A 377 -10.55 -12.90 -26.40
C THR A 377 -10.16 -13.15 -24.96
N ASN A 378 -11.08 -13.67 -24.15
CA ASN A 378 -10.81 -14.01 -22.75
C ASN A 378 -9.75 -15.10 -22.65
N LEU A 379 -8.79 -14.89 -21.75
CA LEU A 379 -7.79 -15.87 -21.36
C LEU A 379 -8.21 -16.50 -20.04
N SER A 380 -8.28 -17.82 -20.02
CA SER A 380 -8.68 -18.58 -18.83
C SER A 380 -7.47 -19.31 -18.27
N PHE A 381 -7.08 -18.95 -17.05
CA PHE A 381 -6.11 -19.70 -16.26
C PHE A 381 -6.87 -20.78 -15.50
N ALA A 382 -6.47 -22.04 -15.65
CA ALA A 382 -7.09 -23.13 -14.88
C ALA A 382 -6.83 -22.92 -13.38
N ASN A 383 -7.73 -23.43 -12.53
CA ASN A 383 -7.54 -23.35 -11.07
C ASN A 383 -6.15 -23.85 -10.67
N ASN A 384 -5.44 -23.04 -9.89
CA ASN A 384 -4.06 -23.28 -9.42
C ASN A 384 -2.97 -23.30 -10.51
N LYS A 385 -3.25 -22.91 -11.75
CA LYS A 385 -2.24 -22.73 -12.80
C LYS A 385 -1.98 -21.24 -13.04
N THR A 386 -0.71 -20.89 -13.13
CA THR A 386 -0.26 -19.52 -13.45
C THR A 386 0.21 -19.38 -14.90
N ALA A 387 0.26 -20.46 -15.69
CA ALA A 387 0.76 -20.45 -17.06
C ALA A 387 -0.27 -20.98 -18.06
N ILE A 388 -0.34 -20.34 -19.23
CA ILE A 388 -1.15 -20.78 -20.39
C ILE A 388 -0.36 -20.60 -21.70
N GLU A 389 -0.86 -21.21 -22.77
CA GLU A 389 -0.31 -21.08 -24.12
C GLU A 389 -1.33 -20.47 -25.08
N ILE A 390 -0.87 -19.60 -25.98
CA ILE A 390 -1.67 -19.03 -27.06
C ILE A 390 -0.88 -18.99 -28.38
N GLU A 391 -1.60 -18.81 -29.49
CA GLU A 391 -1.01 -18.60 -30.81
C GLU A 391 -1.21 -17.17 -31.30
N GLY A 392 -0.24 -16.70 -32.07
CA GLY A 392 -0.27 -15.43 -32.80
C GLY A 392 0.86 -14.47 -32.41
N LYS A 393 0.95 -13.38 -33.16
CA LYS A 393 1.86 -12.28 -32.88
C LYS A 393 1.28 -11.35 -31.83
N ALA A 394 2.04 -11.08 -30.77
CA ALA A 394 1.56 -10.31 -29.63
C ALA A 394 2.54 -9.21 -29.23
N ASN A 395 2.00 -8.11 -28.72
CA ASN A 395 2.69 -7.05 -27.99
C ASN A 395 2.02 -6.88 -26.61
N GLU A 396 2.70 -6.22 -25.66
CA GLU A 396 2.12 -5.97 -24.32
C GLU A 396 0.77 -5.20 -24.38
N ALA A 397 0.58 -4.33 -25.36
CA ALA A 397 -0.66 -3.57 -25.56
C ALA A 397 -1.84 -4.44 -26.04
N ASP A 398 -1.60 -5.63 -26.60
CA ASP A 398 -2.65 -6.55 -27.03
C ASP A 398 -3.40 -7.20 -25.85
N PHE A 399 -2.87 -7.02 -24.62
CA PHE A 399 -3.40 -7.62 -23.40
C PHE A 399 -4.09 -6.61 -22.51
N SER A 400 -5.35 -6.91 -22.17
CA SER A 400 -6.14 -6.18 -21.17
C SER A 400 -6.25 -7.03 -19.91
N ILE A 401 -5.75 -6.50 -18.80
CA ILE A 401 -5.64 -7.22 -17.52
C ILE A 401 -6.38 -6.42 -16.46
N ALA A 402 -7.13 -7.10 -15.61
CA ALA A 402 -7.76 -6.52 -14.43
C ALA A 402 -7.40 -7.32 -13.17
N SER A 403 -7.20 -6.63 -12.06
CA SER A 403 -6.99 -7.21 -10.75
C SER A 403 -8.27 -7.18 -9.90
N ASP A 404 -8.31 -8.01 -8.86
CA ASP A 404 -9.27 -7.94 -7.77
C ASP A 404 -8.86 -6.96 -6.65
N GLY A 405 -7.67 -6.36 -6.74
CA GLY A 405 -7.21 -5.29 -5.87
C GLY A 405 -7.44 -3.90 -6.47
N GLU A 406 -8.16 -3.03 -5.77
CA GLU A 406 -8.53 -1.69 -6.26
C GLU A 406 -7.30 -0.81 -6.55
N GLY A 407 -6.25 -0.96 -5.74
CA GLY A 407 -4.97 -0.25 -5.90
C GLY A 407 -3.84 -1.08 -6.51
N ALA A 408 -4.08 -2.32 -6.92
CA ALA A 408 -3.00 -3.19 -7.36
C ALA A 408 -2.31 -2.66 -8.63
N TYR A 409 -0.98 -2.78 -8.66
CA TYR A 409 -0.17 -2.45 -9.82
C TYR A 409 -0.14 -3.63 -10.77
N ILE A 410 -0.33 -3.37 -12.07
CA ILE A 410 -0.33 -4.40 -13.11
C ILE A 410 0.80 -4.11 -14.08
N SER A 411 1.85 -4.92 -14.04
CA SER A 411 2.96 -4.85 -15.01
C SER A 411 2.87 -5.94 -16.07
N LYS A 412 3.29 -5.60 -17.28
CA LYS A 412 3.37 -6.50 -18.42
C LYS A 412 4.78 -6.43 -19.00
N VAL A 413 5.46 -7.56 -19.07
CA VAL A 413 6.79 -7.67 -19.69
C VAL A 413 6.76 -8.79 -20.70
N LEU A 414 6.88 -8.46 -21.98
CA LEU A 414 7.00 -9.44 -23.06
C LEU A 414 8.47 -9.74 -23.33
N LYS A 415 8.88 -11.00 -23.13
CA LYS A 415 10.23 -11.47 -23.43
C LYS A 415 10.21 -12.38 -24.67
N THR A 416 11.00 -12.04 -25.68
CA THR A 416 11.20 -12.92 -26.83
C THR A 416 12.15 -14.05 -26.42
N ASN A 417 11.85 -15.28 -26.85
CA ASN A 417 12.76 -16.39 -26.65
C ASN A 417 13.91 -16.26 -27.65
N GLU A 418 15.13 -16.09 -27.12
CA GLU A 418 16.33 -15.90 -27.95
C GLU A 418 16.76 -17.19 -28.66
N SER A 419 16.28 -18.35 -28.22
CA SER A 419 16.64 -19.67 -28.75
C SER A 419 15.65 -20.22 -29.78
N GLU A 420 14.47 -19.64 -29.94
CA GLU A 420 13.39 -20.16 -30.80
C GLU A 420 12.64 -19.08 -31.57
N THR A 421 12.53 -19.27 -32.90
CA THR A 421 11.74 -18.39 -33.77
C THR A 421 10.29 -18.30 -33.33
N GLY A 422 9.78 -17.07 -33.24
CA GLY A 422 8.35 -16.84 -33.02
C GLY A 422 7.86 -17.24 -31.63
N LYS A 423 8.76 -17.57 -30.71
CA LYS A 423 8.40 -17.87 -29.31
C LYS A 423 8.64 -16.64 -28.44
N SER A 424 7.66 -16.32 -27.61
CA SER A 424 7.79 -15.28 -26.58
C SER A 424 6.96 -15.65 -25.36
N THR A 425 7.29 -15.06 -24.22
CA THR A 425 6.53 -15.21 -22.98
C THR A 425 6.15 -13.84 -22.47
N LEU A 426 4.85 -13.62 -22.24
CA LEU A 426 4.37 -12.46 -21.50
C LEU A 426 4.31 -12.80 -20.02
N TYR A 427 5.00 -12.01 -19.21
CA TYR A 427 4.87 -12.00 -17.76
C TYR A 427 3.87 -10.91 -17.37
N ILE A 428 2.78 -11.32 -16.73
CA ILE A 428 1.78 -10.45 -16.12
C ILE A 428 2.00 -10.54 -14.60
N THR A 429 2.35 -9.42 -13.98
CA THR A 429 2.54 -9.39 -12.53
C THR A 429 1.59 -8.39 -11.91
N ILE A 430 0.86 -8.87 -10.91
CA ILE A 430 -0.09 -8.07 -10.14
C ILE A 430 0.52 -7.92 -8.74
N THR A 431 0.92 -6.70 -8.40
CA THR A 431 1.52 -6.36 -7.10
C THR A 431 0.51 -5.58 -6.26
N SER A 432 0.32 -5.98 -5.01
CA SER A 432 -0.58 -5.31 -4.06
C SER A 432 -0.16 -3.85 -3.84
N ASN A 433 -1.10 -2.97 -3.47
CA ASN A 433 -0.79 -1.53 -3.41
C ASN A 433 0.20 -1.14 -2.29
N ASP A 434 0.32 -1.96 -1.26
CA ASP A 434 1.34 -1.89 -0.20
C ASP A 434 2.70 -2.47 -0.62
N LEU A 435 2.80 -3.03 -1.83
CA LEU A 435 4.00 -3.62 -2.46
C LEU A 435 4.53 -4.90 -1.78
N GLN A 436 3.77 -5.49 -0.85
CA GLN A 436 4.26 -6.60 -0.04
C GLN A 436 3.90 -7.99 -0.60
N LYS A 437 2.96 -8.06 -1.54
CA LYS A 437 2.50 -9.29 -2.20
C LYS A 437 2.47 -9.11 -3.71
N SER A 438 2.84 -10.15 -4.45
CA SER A 438 2.70 -10.16 -5.90
C SER A 438 2.34 -11.55 -6.39
N ASN A 439 1.50 -11.62 -7.42
CA ASN A 439 1.22 -12.85 -8.17
C ASN A 439 1.66 -12.67 -9.62
N CYS A 440 2.34 -13.69 -10.16
CA CYS A 440 2.81 -13.72 -11.53
C CYS A 440 2.05 -14.75 -12.36
N PHE A 441 1.69 -14.37 -13.57
CA PHE A 441 1.03 -15.19 -14.57
C PHE A 441 1.82 -15.13 -15.87
N GLU A 442 1.92 -16.27 -16.55
CA GLU A 442 2.71 -16.44 -17.76
C GLU A 442 1.80 -16.81 -18.93
N VAL A 443 2.00 -16.13 -20.05
CA VAL A 443 1.38 -16.49 -21.32
C VAL A 443 2.49 -16.80 -22.30
N ALA A 444 2.68 -18.08 -22.61
CA ALA A 444 3.59 -18.52 -23.66
C ALA A 444 2.91 -18.34 -25.02
N ILE A 445 3.61 -17.73 -25.97
CA ILE A 445 3.05 -17.24 -27.23
C ILE A 445 3.85 -17.82 -28.38
N THR A 446 3.14 -18.39 -29.35
CA THR A 446 3.74 -18.93 -30.58
C THR A 446 3.23 -18.18 -31.81
N ASP A 447 4.09 -17.37 -32.42
CA ASP A 447 3.87 -16.78 -33.73
C ASP A 447 4.34 -17.75 -34.83
N LYS A 448 3.41 -18.56 -35.35
CA LYS A 448 3.66 -19.50 -36.44
C LYS A 448 4.06 -18.83 -37.76
N THR A 449 3.91 -17.52 -37.89
CA THR A 449 4.26 -16.77 -39.10
C THR A 449 5.68 -16.20 -39.06
N ALA A 450 6.34 -16.25 -37.90
CA ALA A 450 7.69 -15.74 -37.76
C ALA A 450 8.69 -16.59 -38.56
N THR A 451 9.47 -15.94 -39.42
CA THR A 451 10.57 -16.54 -40.17
C THR A 451 11.88 -15.92 -39.71
N GLY A 452 12.84 -16.72 -39.24
CA GLY A 452 14.16 -16.22 -38.87
C GLY A 452 15.16 -17.36 -38.63
N ILE A 453 16.45 -17.01 -38.59
CA ILE A 453 17.57 -17.92 -38.35
C ILE A 453 18.06 -17.65 -36.93
N PHE A 454 17.90 -18.62 -36.02
CA PHE A 454 18.22 -18.44 -34.59
C PHE A 454 19.44 -19.22 -34.15
N ASN A 455 19.91 -20.16 -34.98
CA ASN A 455 21.15 -20.89 -34.74
C ASN A 455 21.80 -21.26 -36.07
N ILE A 456 23.05 -20.82 -36.26
CA ILE A 456 23.95 -21.48 -37.22
C ILE A 456 24.50 -22.68 -36.46
N LYS A 457 23.95 -23.88 -36.73
CA LYS A 457 24.63 -25.11 -36.29
C LYS A 457 25.96 -25.20 -37.04
N SER A 458 27.03 -24.75 -36.42
CA SER A 458 28.38 -25.10 -36.85
C SER A 458 28.60 -26.57 -36.52
N ASP A 459 28.06 -27.46 -37.34
CA ASP A 459 28.41 -28.86 -37.28
C ASP A 459 29.88 -28.98 -37.73
N SER A 460 30.79 -29.19 -36.79
CA SER A 460 32.20 -29.47 -37.07
C SER A 460 32.38 -30.75 -37.90
N ASN A 461 31.31 -31.56 -38.01
CA ASN A 461 31.21 -32.78 -38.80
C ASN A 461 30.23 -32.68 -39.98
N ALA A 462 29.76 -31.49 -40.38
CA ALA A 462 28.87 -31.36 -41.53
C ALA A 462 29.59 -31.82 -42.80
N THR A 463 29.26 -33.02 -43.28
CA THR A 463 29.61 -33.51 -44.62
C THR A 463 28.64 -32.93 -45.64
N SER A 464 28.42 -31.60 -45.63
CA SER A 464 27.63 -30.98 -46.68
C SER A 464 28.42 -31.03 -47.98
N SER A 465 27.87 -31.70 -48.99
CA SER A 465 28.39 -31.69 -50.37
C SER A 465 28.04 -30.39 -51.10
N THR A 466 27.26 -29.51 -50.47
CA THR A 466 26.77 -28.27 -51.06
C THR A 466 27.89 -27.25 -51.21
N LEU A 467 28.03 -26.70 -52.41
CA LEU A 467 29.04 -25.70 -52.75
C LEU A 467 28.37 -24.33 -52.83
N TYR A 468 29.02 -23.29 -52.33
CA TYR A 468 28.57 -21.90 -52.47
C TYR A 468 29.64 -21.07 -53.17
N ASN A 469 29.26 -20.12 -54.02
CA ASN A 469 30.21 -19.12 -54.53
C ASN A 469 30.47 -18.01 -53.49
N LEU A 470 31.37 -17.07 -53.80
CA LEU A 470 31.69 -15.95 -52.90
C LEU A 470 30.51 -14.97 -52.66
N ALA A 471 29.48 -15.01 -53.51
CA ALA A 471 28.24 -14.25 -53.33
C ALA A 471 27.21 -14.99 -52.46
N GLY A 472 27.56 -16.17 -51.92
CA GLY A 472 26.67 -16.97 -51.07
C GLY A 472 25.59 -17.76 -51.83
N GLN A 473 25.68 -17.83 -53.16
CA GLN A 473 24.74 -18.61 -53.97
C GLN A 473 25.17 -20.07 -54.01
N GLN A 474 24.22 -21.00 -53.85
CA GLN A 474 24.48 -22.42 -54.04
C GLN A 474 24.84 -22.69 -55.51
N VAL A 475 25.91 -23.44 -55.74
CA VAL A 475 26.42 -23.80 -57.07
C VAL A 475 26.57 -25.31 -57.21
N SER A 476 26.54 -25.80 -58.45
CA SER A 476 26.78 -27.20 -58.77
C SER A 476 28.27 -27.56 -58.71
N ASN A 477 28.57 -28.86 -58.69
CA ASN A 477 29.95 -29.39 -58.77
C ASN A 477 30.70 -28.97 -60.05
N SER A 478 30.00 -28.51 -61.09
CA SER A 478 30.58 -28.05 -62.35
C SER A 478 31.03 -26.57 -62.32
N TYR A 479 30.73 -25.82 -61.26
CA TYR A 479 31.12 -24.42 -61.13
C TYR A 479 32.65 -24.28 -61.02
N LYS A 480 33.24 -23.45 -61.88
CA LYS A 480 34.69 -23.17 -61.92
C LYS A 480 34.99 -21.89 -61.14
N GLY A 481 35.87 -21.96 -60.15
CA GLY A 481 36.30 -20.80 -59.36
C GLY A 481 36.37 -21.05 -57.86
N ILE A 482 36.42 -19.97 -57.08
CA ILE A 482 36.44 -20.03 -55.62
C ILE A 482 35.06 -20.41 -55.10
N ILE A 483 35.02 -21.47 -54.31
CA ILE A 483 33.82 -21.97 -53.63
C ILE A 483 34.04 -22.00 -52.12
N ILE A 484 32.95 -21.96 -51.37
CA ILE A 484 32.90 -22.21 -49.93
C ILE A 484 32.19 -23.54 -49.73
N LYS A 485 32.85 -24.47 -49.05
CA LYS A 485 32.31 -25.78 -48.64
C LYS A 485 32.65 -25.98 -47.16
N ASN A 486 31.68 -26.35 -46.32
CA ASN A 486 31.88 -26.55 -44.88
C ASN A 486 32.61 -25.36 -44.21
N GLY A 487 32.26 -24.13 -44.60
CA GLY A 487 32.88 -22.90 -44.06
C GLY A 487 34.33 -22.65 -44.51
N LYS A 488 34.91 -23.49 -45.37
CA LYS A 488 36.28 -23.36 -45.88
C LYS A 488 36.27 -23.01 -47.37
N LYS A 489 37.26 -22.20 -47.79
CA LYS A 489 37.44 -21.81 -49.21
C LYS A 489 38.20 -22.89 -49.96
N TYR A 490 37.73 -23.24 -51.15
CA TYR A 490 38.38 -24.15 -52.10
C TYR A 490 38.39 -23.56 -53.50
N ILE A 491 39.30 -24.01 -54.35
CA ILE A 491 39.27 -23.73 -55.79
C ILE A 491 38.72 -24.98 -56.48
N ASN A 492 37.55 -24.85 -57.10
CA ASN A 492 36.98 -25.91 -57.93
C ASN A 492 37.49 -25.72 -59.37
N LYS A 493 38.38 -26.61 -59.81
CA LYS A 493 39.10 -26.54 -61.08
C LYS A 493 38.31 -27.12 -62.22
#